data_AF-A0A4S3JCC7-F1
#
_entry.id   AF-A0A4S3JCC7-F1
#
_cell.length_a   1.000
_cell.length_b   1.000
_cell.length_c   1.000
_cell.angle_alpha   90.00
_cell.angle_beta   90.00
_cell.angle_gamma   90.00
#
_symmetry.space_group_name_H-M   'P 1'
#
loop_
_entity.id
_entity.type
_entity.pdbx_description
1 polymer ?
#
loop_
_entity_poly.entity_id
_entity_poly.type
_entity_poly.pdbx_seq_one_letter_code
_entity_poly.pdbx_strand_id
1 'polypeptide(L)'
;MPDKPAKYDREQPMLEIRRQLSGFNLAKEEKPLKCLEAEVARRTEAIDAVAAYALFEEGDTCRLPRDKRSSTEPAATGPDHGVKGETQLTRPSSPTNDGLVSAIQSVIKDKPSKKGIGRPLFCFICLGQQDLDIGKRTYKFSSHGDVTKHIKRKHLRHISTQSEIRCNVCDELFSCKMHLQRHAFDMHATVT
;
A
#
# COMPACT_ATOMS: atom_id res chain seq x y z
N MET A 1 52.30 16.41 -56.96
CA MET A 1 51.85 15.03 -56.72
C MET A 1 53.08 14.14 -56.83
N PRO A 2 53.47 13.31 -55.84
CA PRO A 2 52.67 12.44 -54.94
C PRO A 2 52.95 12.76 -53.44
N ASP A 3 52.55 12.00 -52.42
CA ASP A 3 51.27 11.44 -51.98
C ASP A 3 51.48 11.06 -50.49
N LYS A 4 50.42 11.14 -49.68
CA LYS A 4 50.32 10.97 -48.20
C LYS A 4 50.80 9.57 -47.70
N PRO A 5 51.08 9.31 -46.39
CA PRO A 5 50.00 9.09 -45.42
C PRO A 5 50.25 9.37 -43.91
N ALA A 6 49.34 10.15 -43.32
CA ALA A 6 48.30 9.63 -42.42
C ALA A 6 48.72 8.69 -41.27
N LYS A 7 49.73 9.07 -40.48
CA LYS A 7 50.04 8.38 -39.21
C LYS A 7 49.48 9.05 -37.95
N TYR A 8 48.79 10.19 -38.07
CA TYR A 8 48.46 10.99 -36.88
C TYR A 8 47.01 10.90 -36.38
N ASP A 9 46.12 10.13 -37.01
CA ASP A 9 44.67 10.30 -36.78
C ASP A 9 43.92 9.11 -36.16
N ARG A 10 44.63 8.12 -35.61
CA ARG A 10 43.96 6.96 -34.96
C ARG A 10 44.49 6.54 -33.59
N GLU A 11 45.75 6.83 -33.28
CA GLU A 11 46.35 6.34 -32.03
C GLU A 11 46.18 7.31 -30.86
N GLN A 12 46.18 8.63 -31.12
CA GLN A 12 45.92 9.63 -30.08
C GLN A 12 44.55 9.50 -29.39
N PRO A 13 43.42 9.30 -30.09
CA PRO A 13 42.13 9.15 -29.40
C PRO A 13 42.09 7.87 -28.55
N MET A 14 42.72 6.78 -28.98
CA MET A 14 42.81 5.54 -28.20
C MET A 14 43.67 5.69 -26.94
N LEU A 15 44.77 6.44 -27.03
CA LEU A 15 45.63 6.74 -25.89
C LEU A 15 44.96 7.71 -24.91
N GLU A 16 44.18 8.66 -25.40
CA GLU A 16 43.35 9.56 -24.59
C GLU A 16 42.27 8.79 -23.84
N ILE A 17 41.55 7.90 -24.51
CA ILE A 17 40.55 7.02 -23.89
C ILE A 17 41.21 6.13 -22.84
N ARG A 18 42.37 5.54 -23.13
CA ARG A 18 43.13 4.73 -22.15
C ARG A 18 43.56 5.57 -20.95
N ARG A 19 43.96 6.83 -21.15
CA ARG A 19 44.32 7.76 -20.07
C ARG A 19 43.11 8.13 -19.22
N GLN A 20 41.97 8.43 -19.85
CA GLN A 20 40.70 8.73 -19.18
C GLN A 20 40.18 7.53 -18.36
N LEU A 21 40.32 6.31 -18.88
CA LEU A 21 39.97 5.08 -18.15
C LEU A 21 40.99 4.72 -17.07
N SER A 22 42.27 5.08 -17.22
CA SER A 22 43.31 4.86 -16.19
C SER A 22 43.20 5.82 -15.01
N GLY A 23 42.63 7.00 -15.21
CA GLY A 23 42.27 7.94 -14.13
C GLY A 23 40.98 7.55 -13.40
N PHE A 24 40.17 6.68 -14.01
CA PHE A 24 39.00 6.07 -13.39
C PHE A 24 39.43 4.86 -12.55
N ASN A 25 40.27 5.11 -11.53
CA ASN A 25 40.31 4.20 -10.40
C ASN A 25 38.86 4.05 -9.93
N LEU A 26 38.36 2.82 -9.96
CA LEU A 26 37.10 2.46 -9.32
C LEU A 26 37.22 2.77 -7.83
N ALA A 27 36.90 4.00 -7.43
CA ALA A 27 36.15 4.22 -6.22
C ALA A 27 34.69 3.83 -6.52
N LYS A 28 34.47 2.55 -6.84
CA LYS A 28 33.25 1.90 -6.35
C LYS A 28 33.45 1.87 -4.84
N GLU A 29 33.05 2.96 -4.17
CA GLU A 29 32.59 2.84 -2.79
C GLU A 29 31.30 2.00 -2.82
N GLU A 30 31.46 0.70 -3.06
CA GLU A 30 30.70 -0.25 -2.26
C GLU A 30 31.18 -0.03 -0.84
N LYS A 31 30.43 0.82 -0.12
CA LYS A 31 30.61 1.01 1.30
C LYS A 31 30.67 -0.38 1.93
N PRO A 32 31.81 -0.79 2.52
CA PRO A 32 31.94 -2.14 3.05
C PRO A 32 30.83 -2.35 4.08
N LEU A 33 30.26 -3.55 4.12
CA LEU A 33 29.27 -4.02 5.10
C LEU A 33 29.54 -3.57 6.56
N LYS A 34 30.80 -3.25 6.87
CA LYS A 34 31.29 -2.58 8.09
C LYS A 34 30.56 -1.28 8.43
N CYS A 35 29.94 -0.58 7.48
CA CYS A 35 29.19 0.65 7.75
C CYS A 35 27.73 0.40 8.12
N LEU A 36 27.12 -0.72 7.72
CA LEU A 36 25.71 -0.98 8.05
C LEU A 36 25.54 -1.28 9.53
N GLU A 37 26.41 -2.11 10.10
CA GLU A 37 26.35 -2.43 11.53
C GLU A 37 26.65 -1.21 12.40
N ALA A 38 27.66 -0.42 12.04
CA ALA A 38 27.96 0.84 12.71
C ALA A 38 26.81 1.86 12.58
N GLU A 39 26.14 1.91 11.43
CA GLU A 39 24.97 2.76 11.23
C GLU A 39 23.77 2.29 12.05
N VAL A 40 23.53 0.98 12.11
CA VAL A 40 22.47 0.38 12.93
C VAL A 40 22.75 0.65 14.41
N ALA A 41 23.99 0.47 14.86
CA ALA A 41 24.40 0.79 16.22
C ALA A 41 24.16 2.27 16.56
N ARG A 42 24.56 3.20 15.68
CA ARG A 42 24.30 4.64 15.87
C ARG A 42 22.81 4.97 15.94
N ARG A 43 21.97 4.30 15.14
CA ARG A 43 20.51 4.51 15.18
C ARG A 43 19.90 3.99 16.47
N THR A 44 20.30 2.81 16.91
CA THR A 44 19.82 2.22 18.16
C THR A 44 20.23 3.09 19.35
N GLU A 45 21.49 3.52 19.40
CA GLU A 45 21.99 4.42 20.46
C GLU A 45 21.21 5.75 20.50
N ALA A 46 20.92 6.35 19.35
CA ALA A 46 20.13 7.57 19.28
C ALA A 46 18.68 7.36 19.76
N ILE A 47 18.07 6.21 19.46
CA ILE A 47 16.73 5.85 19.93
C ILE A 47 16.73 5.66 21.45
N ASP A 48 17.70 4.93 21.98
CA ASP A 48 17.84 4.68 23.41
C ASP A 48 18.09 5.97 24.19
N ALA A 49 18.91 6.88 23.65
CA ALA A 49 19.14 8.20 24.23
C ALA A 49 17.86 9.05 24.27
N VAL A 50 17.06 9.03 23.21
CA VAL A 50 15.76 9.73 23.18
C VAL A 50 14.77 9.09 24.15
N ALA A 51 14.74 7.76 24.25
CA ALA A 51 13.89 7.06 25.21
C ALA A 51 14.27 7.36 26.66
N ALA A 52 15.57 7.42 26.97
CA ALA A 52 16.07 7.80 28.28
C ALA A 52 15.75 9.26 28.63
N TYR A 53 15.85 10.17 27.67
CA TYR A 53 15.43 11.56 27.86
C TYR A 53 13.91 11.69 28.03
N ALA A 54 13.14 10.87 27.32
CA ALA A 54 11.68 10.88 27.32
C ALA A 54 11.05 10.07 28.47
N LEU A 55 11.81 9.75 29.53
CA LEU A 55 11.26 9.26 30.80
C LEU A 55 10.44 10.36 31.49
N PHE A 56 9.33 10.71 30.86
CA PHE A 56 8.22 11.37 31.53
C PHE A 56 7.46 10.25 32.24
N GLU A 57 7.27 10.36 33.54
CA GLU A 57 6.30 9.52 34.24
C GLU A 57 4.94 9.79 33.60
N GLU A 58 4.41 8.82 32.84
CA GLU A 58 2.98 8.79 32.55
C GLU A 58 2.28 8.69 33.91
N GLY A 59 1.89 9.85 34.47
CA GLY A 59 1.09 9.90 35.67
C GLY A 59 -0.12 8.98 35.49
N ASP A 60 -0.37 8.14 36.50
CA ASP A 60 -1.44 7.15 36.49
C ASP A 60 -2.74 7.77 35.99
N THR A 61 -3.15 7.43 34.77
CA THR A 61 -4.50 7.76 34.34
C THR A 61 -5.44 6.85 35.13
N CYS A 62 -6.16 7.44 36.09
CA CYS A 62 -7.21 6.79 36.85
C CYS A 62 -8.27 6.23 35.88
N ARG A 63 -8.06 5.01 35.39
CA ARG A 63 -9.08 4.27 34.66
C ARG A 63 -10.12 3.82 35.67
N LEU A 64 -11.16 4.63 35.79
CA LEU A 64 -12.36 4.24 36.52
C LEU A 64 -12.86 2.89 35.97
N PRO A 65 -13.09 1.88 36.82
CA PRO A 65 -13.71 0.63 36.40
C PRO A 65 -15.09 0.90 35.81
N ARG A 66 -15.31 0.48 34.56
CA ARG A 66 -16.63 0.49 33.94
C ARG A 66 -17.44 -0.66 34.53
N ASP A 67 -18.08 -0.41 35.66
CA ASP A 67 -19.00 -1.35 36.27
C ASP A 67 -20.34 -1.42 35.51
N LYS A 68 -20.64 -2.67 35.12
CA LYS A 68 -21.97 -3.32 35.18
C LYS A 68 -23.10 -2.85 34.26
N ARG A 69 -23.33 -3.70 33.25
CA ARG A 69 -24.63 -4.31 32.90
C ARG A 69 -25.78 -3.97 33.88
N SER A 70 -26.86 -3.40 33.36
CA SER A 70 -28.21 -3.68 33.84
C SER A 70 -29.09 -4.10 32.67
N SER A 71 -29.52 -5.34 32.74
CA SER A 71 -30.57 -5.96 31.95
C SER A 71 -31.92 -5.44 32.43
N THR A 72 -32.74 -4.88 31.55
CA THR A 72 -34.21 -4.82 31.73
C THR A 72 -34.89 -4.85 30.36
N GLU A 73 -35.54 -5.97 30.06
CA GLU A 73 -36.63 -6.14 29.07
C GLU A 73 -37.91 -6.46 29.89
N PRO A 74 -39.12 -6.56 29.31
CA PRO A 74 -39.81 -5.76 28.29
C PRO A 74 -41.25 -5.37 28.76
N ALA A 75 -41.94 -4.45 28.08
CA ALA A 75 -43.41 -4.31 28.22
C ALA A 75 -44.08 -3.70 26.97
N ALA A 76 -45.25 -4.25 26.65
CA ALA A 76 -45.96 -4.21 25.37
C ALA A 76 -46.86 -2.98 25.13
N THR A 77 -47.35 -2.84 23.88
CA THR A 77 -48.74 -2.58 23.40
C THR A 77 -48.77 -1.59 22.20
N GLY A 78 -49.35 -1.99 21.05
CA GLY A 78 -49.57 -1.16 19.83
C GLY A 78 -50.89 -0.34 19.87
N PRO A 79 -51.56 0.04 18.75
CA PRO A 79 -51.20 0.03 17.31
C PRO A 79 -51.53 1.36 16.53
N ASP A 80 -51.10 1.40 15.26
CA ASP A 80 -51.84 1.86 14.05
C ASP A 80 -51.55 3.20 13.29
N HIS A 81 -51.54 3.03 11.94
CA HIS A 81 -51.64 3.89 10.74
C HIS A 81 -50.87 5.23 10.50
N GLY A 82 -50.21 5.30 9.34
CA GLY A 82 -49.81 6.55 8.66
C GLY A 82 -49.03 6.31 7.36
N VAL A 83 -49.59 6.70 6.22
CA VAL A 83 -49.29 6.28 4.84
C VAL A 83 -48.24 7.17 4.12
N LYS A 84 -47.59 6.56 3.10
CA LYS A 84 -46.95 7.12 1.88
C LYS A 84 -45.47 7.57 1.92
N GLY A 85 -44.71 6.90 1.04
CA GLY A 85 -43.37 7.29 0.60
C GLY A 85 -42.81 6.30 -0.41
N GLU A 86 -43.54 6.02 -1.48
CA GLU A 86 -43.01 5.30 -2.65
C GLU A 86 -41.81 6.07 -3.21
N THR A 87 -40.60 5.57 -2.99
CA THR A 87 -39.44 5.96 -3.79
C THR A 87 -38.97 4.70 -4.51
N GLN A 88 -39.04 4.79 -5.83
CA GLN A 88 -38.95 3.70 -6.77
C GLN A 88 -37.84 2.70 -6.47
N LEU A 89 -38.21 1.42 -6.58
CA LEU A 89 -37.30 0.34 -6.92
C LEU A 89 -36.54 0.72 -8.19
N THR A 90 -35.32 1.24 -8.06
CA THR A 90 -34.33 1.04 -9.11
C THR A 90 -33.82 -0.38 -8.96
N ARG A 91 -34.49 -1.29 -9.68
CA ARG A 91 -33.97 -2.60 -10.08
C ARG A 91 -32.45 -2.48 -10.31
N PRO A 92 -31.60 -3.24 -9.60
CA PRO A 92 -30.19 -3.30 -9.96
C PRO A 92 -30.16 -3.85 -11.38
N SER A 93 -29.85 -3.01 -12.36
CA SER A 93 -29.40 -3.51 -13.64
C SER A 93 -28.28 -4.48 -13.34
N SER A 94 -28.36 -5.66 -13.94
CA SER A 94 -27.32 -6.70 -13.88
C SER A 94 -25.95 -6.02 -13.88
N PRO A 95 -25.06 -6.31 -12.91
CA PRO A 95 -23.75 -5.68 -12.88
C PRO A 95 -23.02 -6.06 -14.17
N THR A 96 -22.94 -5.13 -15.10
CA THR A 96 -22.31 -5.35 -16.40
C THR A 96 -20.80 -5.44 -16.18
N ASN A 97 -20.11 -6.24 -17.00
CA ASN A 97 -18.65 -6.38 -16.96
C ASN A 97 -17.94 -5.01 -16.98
N ASP A 98 -18.56 -3.99 -17.58
CA ASP A 98 -18.08 -2.60 -17.64
C ASP A 98 -17.85 -1.96 -16.25
N GLY A 99 -18.73 -2.25 -15.28
CA GLY A 99 -18.61 -1.77 -13.92
C GLY A 99 -17.42 -2.39 -13.18
N LEU A 100 -17.13 -3.67 -13.45
CA LEU A 100 -15.98 -4.38 -12.91
C LEU A 100 -14.67 -3.85 -13.50
N VAL A 101 -14.61 -3.66 -14.82
CA VAL A 101 -13.44 -3.10 -15.52
C VAL A 101 -13.10 -1.70 -15.00
N SER A 102 -14.12 -0.84 -14.86
CA SER A 102 -13.95 0.51 -14.33
C SER A 102 -13.43 0.52 -12.89
N ALA A 103 -13.93 -0.40 -12.05
CA ALA A 103 -13.47 -0.52 -10.66
C ALA A 103 -12.03 -1.05 -10.56
N ILE A 104 -11.64 -1.99 -11.43
CA ILE A 104 -10.26 -2.49 -11.52
C ILE A 104 -9.31 -1.36 -11.93
N GLN A 105 -9.65 -0.60 -12.97
CA GLN A 105 -8.84 0.55 -13.43
C GLN A 105 -8.68 1.61 -12.33
N SER A 106 -9.73 1.88 -11.55
CA SER A 106 -9.64 2.85 -10.44
C SER A 106 -8.66 2.43 -9.33
N VAL A 107 -8.40 1.14 -9.18
CA VAL A 107 -7.58 0.58 -8.10
C VAL A 107 -6.13 0.39 -8.53
N ILE A 108 -5.86 0.27 -9.83
CA ILE A 108 -4.49 0.22 -10.34
C ILE A 108 -3.99 1.65 -10.50
N LYS A 109 -2.85 1.96 -9.88
CA LYS A 109 -2.18 3.23 -10.09
C LYS A 109 -1.52 3.22 -11.47
N ASP A 110 -2.17 3.81 -12.45
CA ASP A 110 -1.47 4.18 -13.68
C ASP A 110 -0.33 5.15 -13.35
N LYS A 111 0.79 5.03 -14.09
CA LYS A 111 2.02 5.83 -13.99
C LYS A 111 1.72 7.27 -13.57
N PRO A 112 2.56 7.92 -12.74
CA PRO A 112 2.26 9.16 -12.02
C PRO A 112 1.77 10.25 -12.98
N SER A 113 0.46 10.26 -13.20
CA SER A 113 -0.21 11.27 -13.99
C SER A 113 -0.25 12.51 -13.12
N LYS A 114 0.10 13.66 -13.71
CA LYS A 114 0.35 14.95 -13.06
C LYS A 114 -0.80 15.52 -12.20
N LYS A 115 -1.90 14.78 -12.04
CA LYS A 115 -3.07 15.12 -11.26
C LYS A 115 -3.15 14.11 -10.11
N GLY A 116 -3.08 14.62 -8.87
CA GLY A 116 -2.92 13.82 -7.66
C GLY A 116 -3.69 12.50 -7.68
N ILE A 117 -2.97 11.40 -7.42
CA ILE A 117 -3.52 10.05 -7.36
C ILE A 117 -4.58 10.02 -6.26
N GLY A 118 -5.85 10.03 -6.65
CA GLY A 118 -6.97 9.85 -5.73
C GLY A 118 -6.94 8.44 -5.18
N ARG A 119 -7.12 8.30 -3.86
CA ARG A 119 -7.20 6.96 -3.26
C ARG A 119 -8.53 6.29 -3.65
N PRO A 120 -8.53 5.02 -4.09
CA PRO A 120 -9.75 4.38 -4.57
C PRO A 120 -10.75 4.13 -3.45
N LEU A 121 -12.03 4.07 -3.85
CA LEU A 121 -13.17 3.75 -2.98
C LEU A 121 -13.57 2.27 -3.05
N PHE A 122 -12.70 1.42 -3.58
CA PHE A 122 -12.95 -0.01 -3.77
C PHE A 122 -11.90 -0.84 -3.04
N CYS A 123 -12.28 -2.03 -2.58
CA CYS A 123 -11.35 -2.99 -2.02
C CYS A 123 -10.68 -3.80 -3.15
N PHE A 124 -9.38 -3.60 -3.36
CA PHE A 124 -8.61 -4.30 -4.39
C PHE A 124 -8.66 -5.83 -4.23
N ILE A 125 -8.67 -6.31 -2.99
CA ILE A 125 -8.73 -7.75 -2.70
C ILE A 125 -10.08 -8.31 -3.13
N CYS A 126 -11.19 -7.69 -2.73
CA CYS A 126 -12.54 -8.11 -3.14
C CYS A 126 -12.72 -8.07 -4.66
N LEU A 127 -12.20 -7.03 -5.33
CA LEU A 127 -12.28 -6.92 -6.79
C LEU A 127 -11.62 -8.10 -7.50
N GLY A 128 -10.48 -8.57 -6.99
CA GLY A 128 -9.76 -9.71 -7.55
C GLY A 128 -10.29 -11.09 -7.10
N GLN A 129 -11.24 -11.19 -6.17
CA GLN A 129 -11.81 -12.49 -5.80
C GLN A 129 -12.86 -12.93 -6.83
N GLN A 130 -12.56 -13.95 -7.63
CA GLN A 130 -13.46 -14.42 -8.69
C GLN A 130 -14.70 -15.15 -8.15
N ASP A 131 -14.59 -15.77 -6.96
CA ASP A 131 -15.67 -16.54 -6.33
C ASP A 131 -16.76 -15.67 -5.68
N LEU A 132 -16.53 -14.35 -5.61
CA LEU A 132 -17.49 -13.39 -5.06
C LEU A 132 -18.43 -12.89 -6.17
N ASP A 133 -19.71 -12.74 -5.84
CA ASP A 133 -20.67 -12.07 -6.72
C ASP A 133 -20.18 -10.68 -7.13
N ILE A 134 -20.48 -10.27 -8.37
CA ILE A 134 -19.99 -9.03 -8.95
C ILE A 134 -20.39 -7.83 -8.08
N GLY A 135 -21.59 -7.81 -7.50
CA GLY A 135 -22.03 -6.73 -6.61
C GLY A 135 -21.19 -6.60 -5.35
N LYS A 136 -20.68 -7.72 -4.81
CA LYS A 136 -19.75 -7.71 -3.66
C LYS A 136 -18.33 -7.33 -4.07
N ARG A 137 -17.90 -7.71 -5.27
CA ARG A 137 -16.59 -7.34 -5.83
C ARG A 137 -16.49 -5.84 -6.08
N THR A 138 -17.53 -5.27 -6.69
CA THR A 138 -17.60 -3.85 -7.06
C THR A 138 -18.25 -2.97 -5.98
N TYR A 139 -18.31 -3.44 -4.73
CA TYR A 139 -18.86 -2.66 -3.64
C TYR A 139 -18.05 -1.37 -3.45
N LYS A 140 -18.72 -0.24 -3.62
CA LYS A 140 -18.15 1.10 -3.47
C LYS A 140 -18.34 1.60 -2.04
N PHE A 141 -17.25 1.94 -1.38
CA PHE A 141 -17.27 2.50 -0.03
C PHE A 141 -17.53 4.00 -0.05
N SER A 142 -18.09 4.53 1.03
CA SER A 142 -18.36 5.97 1.18
C SER A 142 -17.09 6.80 1.39
N SER A 143 -16.03 6.20 1.97
CA SER A 143 -14.77 6.87 2.28
C SER A 143 -13.56 5.93 2.14
N HIS A 144 -12.39 6.50 1.84
CA HIS A 144 -11.10 5.77 1.83
C HIS A 144 -10.78 5.13 3.20
N GLY A 145 -11.18 5.79 4.29
CA GLY A 145 -11.00 5.26 5.63
C GLY A 145 -11.74 3.94 5.82
N ASP A 146 -12.91 3.79 5.21
CA ASP A 146 -13.72 2.57 5.30
C ASP A 146 -13.14 1.45 4.44
N VAL A 147 -12.57 1.77 3.27
CA VAL A 147 -11.79 0.81 2.47
C VAL A 147 -10.62 0.27 3.29
N THR A 148 -9.85 1.15 3.94
CA THR A 148 -8.70 0.76 4.75
C THR A 148 -9.11 -0.11 5.95
N LYS A 149 -10.17 0.29 6.67
CA LYS A 149 -10.72 -0.51 7.78
C LYS A 149 -11.20 -1.86 7.29
N HIS A 150 -11.90 -1.92 6.16
CA HIS A 150 -12.39 -3.16 5.56
C HIS A 150 -11.23 -4.11 5.22
N ILE A 151 -10.19 -3.61 4.54
CA ILE A 151 -9.01 -4.41 4.18
C ILE A 151 -8.33 -4.97 5.43
N LYS A 152 -8.07 -4.11 6.43
CA LYS A 152 -7.47 -4.54 7.70
C LYS A 152 -8.31 -5.60 8.40
N ARG A 153 -9.62 -5.38 8.50
CA ARG A 153 -10.53 -6.20 9.30
C ARG A 153 -10.90 -7.53 8.67
N LYS A 154 -11.14 -7.54 7.35
CA LYS A 154 -11.68 -8.70 6.63
C LYS A 154 -10.59 -9.53 5.97
N HIS A 155 -9.52 -8.90 5.49
CA HIS A 155 -8.48 -9.58 4.73
C HIS A 155 -7.20 -9.74 5.55
N LEU A 156 -6.60 -8.64 6.01
CA LEU A 156 -5.28 -8.70 6.67
C LEU A 156 -5.26 -9.37 8.05
N ARG A 157 -6.42 -9.57 8.69
CA ARG A 157 -6.52 -10.33 9.95
C ARG A 157 -6.53 -11.84 9.76
N HIS A 158 -6.94 -12.32 8.60
CA HIS A 158 -7.10 -13.76 8.33
C HIS A 158 -5.98 -14.33 7.44
N ILE A 159 -5.03 -13.49 7.03
CA ILE A 159 -3.81 -13.95 6.34
C ILE A 159 -2.96 -14.69 7.36
N SER A 160 -2.78 -15.99 7.14
CA SER A 160 -1.86 -16.81 7.94
C SER A 160 -0.40 -16.42 7.65
N THR A 161 0.49 -16.59 8.63
CA THR A 161 1.92 -16.29 8.50
C THR A 161 2.69 -17.24 7.58
N GLN A 162 2.07 -18.35 7.16
CA GLN A 162 2.73 -19.43 6.40
C GLN A 162 2.17 -19.61 4.99
N SER A 163 1.18 -18.81 4.57
CA SER A 163 0.57 -18.91 3.25
C SER A 163 1.15 -17.87 2.29
N GLU A 164 1.48 -18.28 1.07
CA GLU A 164 1.71 -17.35 -0.04
C GLU A 164 0.45 -16.50 -0.28
N ILE A 165 0.63 -15.19 -0.40
CA ILE A 165 -0.47 -14.23 -0.52
C ILE A 165 -0.45 -13.66 -1.92
N ARG A 166 -1.54 -13.82 -2.68
CA ARG A 166 -1.66 -13.28 -4.04
C ARG A 166 -2.46 -11.99 -4.08
N CYS A 167 -1.98 -11.00 -4.84
CA CYS A 167 -2.82 -9.90 -5.31
C CYS A 167 -3.49 -10.31 -6.62
N ASN A 168 -4.79 -10.59 -6.61
CA ASN A 168 -5.52 -11.02 -7.81
C ASN A 168 -5.82 -9.89 -8.82
N VAL A 169 -5.37 -8.67 -8.55
CA VAL A 169 -5.50 -7.52 -9.46
C VAL A 169 -4.21 -7.31 -10.25
N CYS A 170 -3.05 -7.49 -9.61
CA CYS A 170 -1.73 -7.36 -10.23
C CYS A 170 -1.07 -8.71 -10.56
N ASP A 171 -1.67 -9.82 -10.11
CA ASP A 171 -1.13 -11.17 -10.20
C ASP A 171 0.26 -11.38 -9.56
N GLU A 172 0.60 -10.55 -8.57
CA GLU A 172 1.83 -10.65 -7.79
C GLU A 172 1.67 -11.55 -6.55
N LEU A 173 2.72 -12.32 -6.22
CA LEU A 173 2.77 -13.20 -5.05
C LEU A 173 3.69 -12.60 -3.97
N PHE A 174 3.27 -12.74 -2.72
CA PHE A 174 3.98 -12.20 -1.56
C PHE A 174 4.19 -13.29 -0.50
N SER A 175 5.40 -13.33 0.04
CA SER A 175 5.79 -14.26 1.11
C SER A 175 5.29 -13.84 2.49
N CYS A 176 4.98 -12.56 2.70
CA CYS A 176 4.53 -12.08 4.00
C CYS A 176 3.58 -10.88 3.88
N LYS A 177 2.81 -10.68 4.96
CA LYS A 177 1.81 -9.61 5.08
C LYS A 177 2.40 -8.21 4.87
N MET A 178 3.61 -7.96 5.37
CA MET A 178 4.26 -6.65 5.24
C MET A 178 4.51 -6.28 3.78
N HIS A 179 4.97 -7.24 2.95
CA HIS A 179 5.18 -7.01 1.52
C HIS A 179 3.86 -6.75 0.79
N LEU A 180 2.79 -7.49 1.10
CA LEU A 180 1.47 -7.21 0.55
C LEU A 180 0.98 -5.80 0.94
N GLN A 181 1.18 -5.39 2.19
CA GLN A 181 0.77 -4.05 2.64
C GLN A 181 1.53 -2.95 1.91
N ARG A 182 2.83 -3.15 1.68
CA ARG A 182 3.64 -2.21 0.89
C ARG A 182 3.17 -2.14 -0.56
N HIS A 183 2.93 -3.29 -1.19
CA HIS A 183 2.35 -3.36 -2.54
C HIS A 183 1.00 -2.64 -2.61
N ALA A 184 0.10 -2.85 -1.65
CA ALA A 184 -1.20 -2.18 -1.59
C ALA A 184 -1.06 -0.65 -1.52
N PHE A 185 -0.07 -0.15 -0.78
CA PHE A 185 0.21 1.27 -0.68
C PHE A 185 0.77 1.82 -2.01
N ASP A 186 1.76 1.16 -2.59
CA ASP A 186 2.48 1.65 -3.78
C ASP A 186 1.63 1.53 -5.06
N MET A 187 1.00 0.37 -5.26
CA MET A 187 0.26 0.02 -6.49
C MET A 187 -1.22 0.36 -6.43
N HIS A 188 -1.82 0.34 -5.24
CA HIS A 188 -3.26 0.56 -5.09
C HIS A 188 -3.63 1.82 -4.31
N ALA A 189 -2.65 2.58 -3.80
CA ALA A 189 -2.89 3.75 -2.94
C ALA A 189 -3.89 3.46 -1.80
N THR A 190 -3.93 2.21 -1.33
CA THR A 190 -4.76 1.74 -0.23
C THR A 190 -3.90 1.17 0.87
N VAL A 191 -4.41 1.20 2.10
CA VAL A 191 -3.73 0.68 3.29
C VAL A 191 -2.48 1.48 3.69
N THR A 192 -2.64 2.25 4.76
CA THR A 192 -1.61 2.56 5.77
C THR A 192 -1.99 1.81 7.03
#